data_AF-A0A8H4T4P7-F1
#
_entry.id   AF-A0A8H4T4P7-F1
#
_cell.length_a   1.000
_cell.length_b   1.000
_cell.length_c   1.000
_cell.angle_alpha   90.00
_cell.angle_beta   90.00
_cell.angle_gamma   90.00
#
_symmetry.space_group_name_H-M   'P 1'
#
loop_
_entity.id
_entity.type
_entity.pdbx_description
1 polymer ?
#
loop_
_entity_poly.entity_id
_entity_poly.type
_entity_poly.pdbx_seq_one_letter_code
_entity_poly.pdbx_strand_id
1 'polypeptide(L)'
;MEKHRSTVNSKDTIKEFENNSSSYLQFRQQLEQKLAHSFKGLWAKSKAAEEFTQTAKQHMIKKIEDPHALEVLLPTNYKAGCRRFTPADMYMEALNQSNVELISTPIKLVDGDTIITSDGKRRTYDMIVCGTGFEPYTPRFPIKGRGAANLSELWSKDGGYESYLAVTVAGFPNFFGTSTH
;
A
#
# COMPACT_ATOMS: atom_id res chain seq x y z
N MET A 1 -12.70 22.52 16.00
CA MET A 1 -12.22 21.12 15.99
C MET A 1 -11.10 21.00 14.97
N GLU A 2 -9.91 21.50 15.32
CA GLU A 2 -8.79 21.66 14.38
C GLU A 2 -7.49 21.30 15.09
N LYS A 3 -7.39 20.04 15.51
CA LYS A 3 -6.18 19.50 16.13
C LYS A 3 -5.98 18.12 15.54
N HIS A 4 -5.28 18.04 14.42
CA HIS A 4 -4.50 16.89 13.91
C HIS A 4 -4.07 17.04 12.43
N ARG A 5 -4.00 18.27 11.89
CA ARG A 5 -3.24 18.48 10.66
C ARG A 5 -1.76 18.29 11.04
N SER A 6 -1.10 17.29 10.44
CA SER A 6 0.33 17.06 10.66
C SER A 6 1.08 18.39 10.53
N THR A 7 1.94 18.69 11.51
CA THR A 7 2.59 19.99 11.73
C THR A 7 3.46 20.48 10.57
N VAL A 8 3.65 19.64 9.55
CA VAL A 8 4.43 19.94 8.34
C VAL A 8 3.67 20.79 7.32
N ASN A 9 2.33 20.81 7.39
CA ASN A 9 1.46 21.49 6.42
C ASN A 9 0.72 22.70 7.02
N SER A 10 1.32 23.38 8.00
CA SER A 10 0.77 24.65 8.47
C SER A 10 0.99 25.74 7.42
N LYS A 11 0.06 26.70 7.30
CA LYS A 11 0.21 27.84 6.37
C LYS A 11 1.48 28.64 6.65
N ASP A 12 1.97 28.59 7.89
CA ASP A 12 3.16 29.30 8.33
C ASP A 12 4.44 28.62 7.85
N THR A 13 4.48 27.28 7.86
CA THR A 13 5.61 26.49 7.34
C THR A 13 5.77 26.66 5.82
N ILE A 14 4.65 26.74 5.09
CA ILE A 14 4.69 26.97 3.63
C ILE A 14 5.27 28.36 3.32
N LYS A 15 4.81 29.39 4.03
CA LYS A 15 5.35 30.76 3.88
C LYS A 15 6.83 30.84 4.24
N GLU A 16 7.28 30.08 5.23
CA GLU A 16 8.69 30.02 5.60
C GLU A 16 9.55 29.42 4.48
N PHE A 17 9.07 28.36 3.83
CA PHE A 17 9.77 27.74 2.71
C PHE A 17 9.81 28.62 1.45
N GLU A 18 8.76 29.41 1.20
CA GLU A 18 8.71 30.35 0.08
C GLU A 18 9.72 31.49 0.22
N ASN A 19 9.92 31.97 1.46
CA ASN A 19 10.75 33.14 1.73
C ASN A 19 12.19 32.80 2.13
N ASN A 20 12.50 31.53 2.42
CA ASN A 20 13.84 31.10 2.83
C ASN A 20 14.21 29.76 2.17
N SER A 21 14.94 29.83 1.06
CA SER A 21 15.40 28.64 0.34
C SER A 21 16.27 27.70 1.19
N SER A 22 16.98 28.23 2.18
CA SER A 22 17.85 27.45 3.07
C SER A 22 17.07 26.64 4.10
N SER A 23 15.94 27.15 4.61
CA SER A 23 15.09 26.40 5.56
C SER A 23 14.44 25.20 4.88
N TYR A 24 13.96 25.36 3.64
CA TYR A 24 13.42 24.26 2.84
C TYR A 24 14.46 23.19 2.53
N LEU A 25 15.70 23.59 2.18
CA LEU A 25 16.80 22.66 1.94
C LEU A 25 17.13 21.85 3.20
N GLN A 26 17.24 22.50 4.37
CA GLN A 26 17.49 21.81 5.63
C GLN A 26 16.38 20.81 5.97
N PHE A 27 15.12 21.22 5.78
CA PHE A 27 13.98 20.33 5.98
C PHE A 27 14.05 19.08 5.09
N ARG A 28 14.35 19.24 3.80
CA ARG A 28 14.52 18.12 2.86
C ARG A 28 15.67 17.20 3.26
N GLN A 29 16.83 17.76 3.62
CA GLN A 29 17.97 16.96 4.05
C GLN A 29 17.64 16.15 5.31
N GLN A 30 16.91 16.72 6.26
CA GLN A 30 16.46 15.99 7.45
C GLN A 30 15.49 14.85 7.10
N LEU A 31 14.57 15.06 6.15
CA LEU A 31 13.67 14.01 5.68
C LEU A 31 14.44 12.89 4.98
N GLU A 32 15.35 13.23 4.06
CA GLU A 32 16.19 12.27 3.35
C GLU A 32 17.05 11.45 4.31
N GLN A 33 17.70 12.11 5.28
CA GLN A 33 18.48 11.43 6.31
C GLN A 33 17.60 10.48 7.12
N LYS A 34 16.42 10.92 7.57
CA LYS A 34 15.50 10.04 8.32
C LYS A 34 15.10 8.82 7.48
N LEU A 35 14.67 9.03 6.23
CA LEU A 35 14.23 7.95 5.34
C LEU A 35 15.37 6.97 5.03
N ALA A 36 16.58 7.46 4.74
CA ALA A 36 17.74 6.63 4.45
C ALA A 36 18.11 5.74 5.64
N HIS A 37 18.10 6.29 6.87
CA HIS A 37 18.41 5.52 8.07
C HIS A 37 17.29 4.56 8.48
N SER A 38 16.04 4.83 8.07
CA SER A 38 14.88 3.98 8.35
C SER A 38 14.95 2.62 7.62
N PHE A 39 15.77 2.51 6.57
CA PHE A 39 15.93 1.27 5.79
C PHE A 39 16.37 0.08 6.64
N LYS A 40 17.10 0.33 7.75
CA LYS A 40 17.50 -0.73 8.69
C LYS A 40 16.29 -1.46 9.30
N GLY A 41 15.17 -0.78 9.46
CA GLY A 41 13.90 -1.35 9.92
C GLY A 41 13.26 -2.31 8.91
N LEU A 42 13.77 -2.40 7.69
CA LEU A 42 13.30 -3.32 6.65
C LEU A 42 14.15 -4.59 6.54
N TRP A 43 15.26 -4.69 7.29
CA TRP A 43 16.10 -5.88 7.27
C TRP A 43 15.42 -7.04 7.98
N ALA A 44 15.09 -8.08 7.20
CA ALA A 44 14.42 -9.27 7.69
C ALA A 44 15.19 -9.90 8.86
N LYS A 45 14.45 -10.37 9.87
CA LYS A 45 14.97 -11.03 11.08
C LYS A 45 15.92 -10.15 11.93
N SER A 46 15.89 -8.82 11.77
CA SER A 46 16.62 -7.90 12.63
C SER A 46 15.77 -7.38 13.79
N LYS A 47 16.42 -7.00 14.89
CA LYS A 47 15.77 -6.30 16.01
C LYS A 47 15.10 -5.00 15.57
N ALA A 48 15.76 -4.25 14.69
CA ALA A 48 15.23 -3.01 14.13
C ALA A 48 13.89 -3.22 13.40
N ALA A 49 13.74 -4.33 12.66
CA ALA A 49 12.47 -4.64 11.99
C ALA A 49 11.34 -5.02 12.95
N GLU A 50 11.68 -5.62 14.08
CA GLU A 50 10.71 -5.94 15.14
C GLU A 50 10.26 -4.67 15.87
N GLU A 51 11.19 -3.81 16.27
CA GLU A 51 10.91 -2.50 16.86
C GLU A 51 10.07 -1.63 15.93
N PHE A 52 10.38 -1.63 14.64
CA PHE A 52 9.62 -0.90 13.63
C PHE A 52 8.20 -1.44 13.47
N THR A 53 8.03 -2.76 13.43
CA THR A 53 6.71 -3.40 13.38
C THR A 53 5.90 -3.07 14.64
N GLN A 54 6.54 -3.11 15.81
CA GLN A 54 5.87 -2.80 17.07
C GLN A 54 5.43 -1.34 17.15
N THR A 55 6.28 -0.41 16.70
CA THR A 55 5.96 1.02 16.63
C THR A 55 4.76 1.26 15.71
N ALA A 56 4.74 0.62 14.54
CA ALA A 56 3.60 0.72 13.61
C ALA A 56 2.31 0.18 14.24
N LYS A 57 2.36 -0.96 14.93
CA LYS A 57 1.20 -1.52 15.65
C LYS A 57 0.70 -0.59 16.75
N GLN A 58 1.60 -0.03 17.57
CA GLN A 58 1.25 0.91 18.62
C GLN A 58 0.59 2.18 18.05
N HIS A 59 1.08 2.67 16.91
CA HIS A 59 0.47 3.80 16.22
C HIS A 59 -0.96 3.49 15.77
N MET A 60 -1.20 2.31 15.18
CA MET A 60 -2.56 1.86 14.82
C MET A 60 -3.47 1.73 16.04
N ILE A 61 -3.01 1.07 17.11
CA ILE A 61 -3.75 0.90 18.37
C ILE A 61 -4.15 2.25 18.98
N LYS A 62 -3.28 3.26 18.87
CA LYS A 62 -3.57 4.61 19.39
C LYS A 62 -4.58 5.37 18.53
N LYS A 63 -4.67 5.07 17.24
CA LYS A 63 -5.46 5.83 16.26
C LYS A 63 -6.85 5.24 16.00
N ILE A 64 -7.01 3.92 16.09
CA ILE A 64 -8.28 3.24 15.83
C ILE A 64 -8.97 2.99 17.17
N GLU A 65 -10.17 3.53 17.35
CA GLU A 65 -10.94 3.42 18.59
C GLU A 65 -11.87 2.20 18.59
N ASP A 66 -12.38 1.80 17.43
CA ASP A 66 -13.26 0.63 17.29
C ASP A 66 -12.49 -0.69 17.51
N PRO A 67 -12.84 -1.48 18.55
CA PRO A 67 -12.21 -2.77 18.82
C PRO A 67 -12.35 -3.76 17.67
N HIS A 68 -13.48 -3.74 16.92
CA HIS A 68 -13.67 -4.63 15.78
C HIS A 68 -12.71 -4.26 14.64
N ALA A 69 -12.59 -2.97 14.33
CA ALA A 69 -11.61 -2.49 13.36
C ALA A 69 -10.17 -2.84 13.74
N LEU A 70 -9.80 -2.75 15.02
CA LEU A 70 -8.48 -3.18 15.49
C LEU A 70 -8.25 -4.68 15.29
N GLU A 71 -9.22 -5.51 15.64
CA GLU A 71 -9.13 -6.96 15.45
C GLU A 71 -8.92 -7.35 13.98
N VAL A 72 -9.67 -6.70 13.08
CA VAL A 72 -9.64 -7.00 11.65
C VAL A 72 -8.38 -6.44 10.96
N LEU A 73 -7.98 -5.21 11.29
CA LEU A 73 -6.97 -4.48 10.52
C LEU A 73 -5.56 -4.60 11.09
N LEU A 74 -5.40 -4.91 12.38
CA LEU A 74 -4.07 -4.98 12.99
C LEU A 74 -3.31 -6.19 12.42
N PRO A 75 -2.15 -5.99 11.76
CA PRO A 75 -1.46 -7.09 11.10
C PRO A 75 -0.94 -8.15 12.09
N THR A 76 -1.39 -9.39 11.93
CA THR A 76 -0.92 -10.55 12.71
C THR A 76 0.11 -11.39 11.94
N ASN A 77 -0.01 -11.47 10.62
CA ASN A 77 0.70 -12.45 9.79
C ASN A 77 1.89 -11.89 9.01
N TYR A 78 2.16 -10.58 9.08
CA TYR A 78 3.27 -9.97 8.36
C TYR A 78 3.89 -8.80 9.14
N LYS A 79 5.16 -8.49 8.83
CA LYS A 79 5.92 -7.41 9.45
C LYS A 79 5.74 -6.09 8.71
N ALA A 80 5.96 -4.98 9.39
CA ALA A 80 5.97 -3.66 8.75
C ALA A 80 7.04 -3.63 7.65
N GLY A 81 6.68 -3.11 6.46
CA GLY A 81 7.58 -3.06 5.32
C GLY A 81 7.54 -4.30 4.40
N CYS A 82 6.87 -5.39 4.78
CA CYS A 82 6.59 -6.52 3.86
C CYS A 82 5.65 -6.13 2.71
N ARG A 83 4.92 -5.03 2.87
CA ARG A 83 4.15 -4.35 1.83
C ARG A 83 4.51 -2.86 1.86
N ARG A 84 4.36 -2.19 0.72
CA ARG A 84 4.63 -0.75 0.61
C ARG A 84 3.73 0.03 1.58
N PHE A 85 4.33 0.96 2.34
CA PHE A 85 3.56 1.82 3.23
C PHE A 85 2.60 2.71 2.46
N THR A 86 1.37 2.79 2.96
CA THR A 86 0.35 3.71 2.45
C THR A 86 0.15 4.81 3.50
N PRO A 87 0.07 6.09 3.11
CA PRO A 87 -0.35 7.14 4.03
C PRO A 87 -1.76 6.81 4.56
N ALA A 88 -1.87 6.48 5.86
CA ALA A 88 -3.07 5.88 6.41
C ALA A 88 -3.63 6.61 7.64
N ASP A 89 -3.02 7.72 8.09
CA ASP A 89 -3.50 8.44 9.27
C ASP A 89 -4.96 8.89 9.12
N MET A 90 -5.29 9.51 7.97
CA MET A 90 -6.68 9.90 7.68
C MET A 90 -7.62 8.70 7.52
N TYR A 91 -7.12 7.56 7.05
CA TYR A 91 -7.91 6.34 6.95
C TYR A 91 -8.25 5.80 8.35
N MET A 92 -7.27 5.74 9.25
CA MET A 92 -7.50 5.31 10.64
C MET A 92 -8.44 6.27 11.38
N GLU A 93 -8.31 7.58 11.15
CA GLU A 93 -9.23 8.58 11.72
C GLU A 93 -10.65 8.47 11.17
N ALA A 94 -10.82 8.12 9.90
CA ALA A 94 -12.13 7.92 9.30
C ALA A 94 -12.89 6.73 9.92
N LEU A 95 -12.19 5.67 10.34
CA LEU A 95 -12.80 4.51 11.00
C LEU A 95 -13.50 4.85 12.33
N ASN A 96 -13.14 5.98 12.96
CA ASN A 96 -13.75 6.40 14.22
C ASN A 96 -14.99 7.29 14.03
N GLN A 97 -15.38 7.60 12.78
CA GLN A 97 -16.53 8.46 12.51
C GLN A 97 -17.85 7.67 12.65
N SER A 98 -18.88 8.30 13.19
CA SER A 98 -20.18 7.66 13.45
C SER A 98 -20.93 7.18 12.19
N ASN A 99 -20.54 7.68 11.02
CA ASN A 99 -21.11 7.32 9.71
C ASN A 99 -20.25 6.29 8.95
N VAL A 100 -19.28 5.65 9.61
CA VAL A 100 -18.40 4.64 9.02
C VAL A 100 -18.58 3.32 9.74
N GLU A 101 -18.78 2.24 8.98
CA GLU A 101 -18.84 0.86 9.47
C GLU A 101 -17.80 0.02 8.71
N LEU A 102 -16.93 -0.69 9.45
CA LEU A 102 -16.05 -1.69 8.85
C LEU A 102 -16.77 -3.03 8.79
N ILE A 103 -16.96 -3.56 7.59
CA ILE A 103 -17.54 -4.90 7.36
C ILE A 103 -16.44 -5.81 6.82
N SER A 104 -16.03 -6.79 7.63
CA SER A 104 -15.01 -7.80 7.29
C SER A 104 -15.60 -9.11 6.73
N THR A 105 -16.93 -9.24 6.72
CA THR A 105 -17.61 -10.42 6.19
C THR A 105 -17.45 -10.51 4.67
N PRO A 106 -17.01 -11.66 4.12
CA PRO A 106 -16.86 -11.84 2.68
C PRO A 106 -18.13 -11.50 1.89
N ILE A 107 -17.96 -10.86 0.74
CA ILE A 107 -19.06 -10.62 -0.21
C ILE A 107 -19.39 -11.93 -0.91
N LYS A 108 -20.67 -12.33 -0.88
CA LYS A 108 -21.20 -13.49 -1.60
C LYS A 108 -21.57 -13.12 -3.03
N LEU A 109 -22.33 -12.03 -3.22
CA LEU A 109 -22.64 -11.48 -4.53
C LEU A 109 -23.05 -10.00 -4.45
N VAL A 110 -23.00 -9.32 -5.59
CA VAL A 110 -23.53 -7.97 -5.77
C VAL A 110 -24.74 -8.05 -6.70
N ASP A 111 -25.90 -7.64 -6.20
CA ASP A 111 -27.21 -7.70 -6.86
C ASP A 111 -27.70 -6.28 -7.12
N GLY A 112 -27.34 -5.70 -8.27
CA GLY A 112 -27.60 -4.30 -8.58
C GLY A 112 -26.89 -3.35 -7.60
N ASP A 113 -27.68 -2.63 -6.81
CA ASP A 113 -27.25 -1.68 -5.76
C ASP A 113 -27.05 -2.34 -4.39
N THR A 114 -27.24 -3.66 -4.31
CA THR A 114 -27.26 -4.40 -3.05
C THR A 114 -26.07 -5.34 -2.94
N ILE A 115 -25.30 -5.21 -1.85
CA ILE A 115 -24.23 -6.14 -1.50
C ILE A 115 -24.80 -7.20 -0.54
N ILE A 116 -24.59 -8.47 -0.89
CA ILE A 116 -24.98 -9.62 -0.07
C ILE A 116 -23.71 -10.26 0.49
N THR A 117 -23.56 -10.26 1.81
CA THR A 117 -22.43 -10.89 2.50
C THR A 117 -22.67 -12.38 2.77
N SER A 118 -21.63 -13.14 3.09
CA SER A 118 -21.70 -14.58 3.29
C SER A 118 -22.57 -15.02 4.48
N ASP A 119 -22.83 -14.12 5.43
CA ASP A 119 -23.77 -14.29 6.54
C ASP A 119 -25.25 -14.06 6.13
N GLY A 120 -25.51 -13.74 4.86
CA GLY A 120 -26.85 -13.52 4.31
C GLY A 120 -27.39 -12.10 4.50
N LYS A 121 -26.65 -11.19 5.16
CA LYS A 121 -27.08 -9.78 5.28
C LYS A 121 -27.07 -9.10 3.91
N ARG A 122 -28.13 -8.34 3.64
CA ARG A 122 -28.32 -7.54 2.43
C ARG A 122 -28.21 -6.07 2.80
N ARG A 123 -27.40 -5.30 2.08
CA ARG A 123 -27.22 -3.85 2.30
C ARG A 123 -27.30 -3.13 0.96
N THR A 124 -28.18 -2.14 0.88
CA THR A 124 -28.41 -1.32 -0.32
C THR A 124 -27.59 -0.05 -0.23
N TYR A 125 -26.97 0.37 -1.33
CA TYR A 125 -26.10 1.53 -1.40
C TYR A 125 -26.42 2.39 -2.62
N ASP A 126 -26.40 3.71 -2.46
CA ASP A 126 -26.54 4.64 -3.60
C ASP A 126 -25.32 4.61 -4.52
N MET A 127 -24.15 4.24 -3.99
CA MET A 127 -22.88 4.19 -4.73
C MET A 127 -21.97 3.09 -4.20
N ILE A 128 -21.34 2.36 -5.13
CA ILE A 128 -20.33 1.33 -4.83
C ILE A 128 -19.02 1.73 -5.49
N VAL A 129 -17.93 1.79 -4.70
CA VAL A 129 -16.58 2.11 -5.17
C VAL A 129 -15.68 0.88 -5.03
N CYS A 130 -15.10 0.41 -6.13
CA CYS A 130 -14.27 -0.80 -6.17
C CYS A 130 -12.78 -0.48 -5.96
N GLY A 131 -12.25 -0.80 -4.78
CA GLY A 131 -10.82 -0.70 -4.45
C GLY A 131 -10.03 -2.00 -4.69
N THR A 132 -10.13 -2.62 -5.87
CA THR A 132 -9.67 -4.01 -6.12
C THR A 132 -8.18 -4.20 -6.42
N GLY A 133 -7.34 -3.17 -6.23
CA GLY A 133 -5.90 -3.26 -6.47
C GLY A 133 -5.52 -3.33 -7.96
N PHE A 134 -4.41 -4.01 -8.28
CA PHE A 134 -3.83 -4.10 -9.63
C PHE A 134 -3.19 -5.48 -9.90
N GLU A 135 -3.11 -5.85 -11.18
CA GLU A 135 -2.37 -7.03 -11.66
C GLU A 135 -0.95 -6.61 -12.06
N PRO A 136 0.09 -6.98 -11.30
CA PRO A 136 1.43 -6.40 -11.44
C PRO A 136 2.23 -6.85 -12.67
N TYR A 137 2.10 -8.09 -13.15
CA TYR A 137 3.17 -8.67 -13.98
C TYR A 137 2.74 -9.26 -15.31
N THR A 138 1.44 -9.34 -15.60
CA THR A 138 0.97 -9.90 -16.87
C THR A 138 1.04 -8.85 -17.99
N PRO A 139 1.74 -9.11 -19.11
CA PRO A 139 1.71 -8.24 -20.27
C PRO A 139 0.27 -8.06 -20.79
N ARG A 140 -0.13 -6.83 -21.12
CA ARG A 140 -1.49 -6.54 -21.60
C ARG A 140 -1.78 -7.11 -23.01
N PHE A 141 -0.75 -7.47 -23.74
CA PHE A 141 -0.82 -8.06 -25.08
C PHE A 141 0.17 -9.21 -25.20
N PRO A 142 -0.09 -10.19 -26.08
CA PRO A 142 0.85 -11.28 -26.32
C PRO A 142 2.19 -10.76 -26.83
N ILE A 143 3.27 -11.14 -26.17
CA ILE A 143 4.65 -10.88 -26.63
C ILE A 143 5.22 -12.21 -27.06
N LYS A 144 5.56 -12.35 -28.35
CA LYS A 144 6.05 -13.61 -28.92
C LYS A 144 7.57 -13.60 -29.02
N GLY A 145 8.17 -14.66 -28.50
CA GLY A 145 9.61 -14.91 -28.54
C GLY A 145 9.98 -15.98 -29.56
N ARG A 146 11.16 -16.58 -29.39
CA ARG A 146 11.63 -17.71 -30.21
C ARG A 146 10.75 -18.94 -30.00
N GLY A 147 10.59 -19.75 -31.05
CA GLY A 147 9.95 -21.07 -30.94
C GLY A 147 8.49 -21.03 -30.48
N ALA A 148 7.72 -20.03 -30.90
CA ALA A 148 6.33 -19.78 -30.49
C ALA A 148 6.11 -19.45 -29.00
N ALA A 149 7.19 -19.17 -28.24
CA ALA A 149 7.09 -18.75 -26.85
C ALA A 149 6.23 -17.49 -26.70
N ASN A 150 5.41 -17.45 -25.64
CA ASN A 150 4.59 -16.30 -25.29
C ASN A 150 4.93 -15.82 -23.89
N LEU A 151 5.27 -14.54 -23.75
CA LEU A 151 5.71 -14.01 -22.47
C LEU A 151 4.60 -14.08 -21.42
N SER A 152 3.33 -13.92 -21.79
CA SER A 152 2.22 -14.01 -20.83
C SER A 152 2.00 -15.43 -20.31
N GLU A 153 2.40 -16.45 -21.07
CA GLU A 153 2.32 -17.86 -20.64
C GLU A 153 3.53 -18.20 -19.74
N LEU A 154 4.71 -17.69 -20.09
CA LEU A 154 5.92 -17.84 -19.30
C LEU A 154 5.81 -17.13 -17.95
N TRP A 155 5.42 -15.85 -17.97
CA TRP A 155 5.14 -15.02 -16.80
C TRP A 155 3.73 -15.26 -16.27
N SER A 156 3.49 -16.50 -15.88
CA SER A 156 2.26 -16.95 -15.24
C SER A 156 2.53 -17.35 -13.80
N LYS A 157 1.45 -17.62 -13.04
CA LYS A 157 1.57 -18.15 -11.67
C LYS A 157 2.36 -19.46 -11.62
N ASP A 158 2.29 -20.26 -12.68
CA ASP A 158 2.94 -21.56 -12.77
C ASP A 158 4.38 -21.48 -13.30
N GLY A 159 4.67 -20.52 -14.20
CA GLY A 159 6.00 -20.35 -14.82
C GLY A 159 6.94 -19.38 -14.09
N GLY A 160 6.41 -18.52 -13.22
CA GLY A 160 7.19 -17.52 -12.49
C GLY A 160 7.64 -16.33 -13.35
N TYR A 161 8.09 -15.26 -12.70
CA TYR A 161 8.52 -14.02 -13.36
C TYR A 161 10.04 -13.99 -13.54
N GLU A 162 10.58 -14.98 -14.25
CA GLU A 162 12.02 -15.12 -14.42
C GLU A 162 12.57 -14.10 -15.42
N SER A 163 13.70 -13.47 -15.05
CA SER A 163 14.45 -12.54 -15.89
C SER A 163 15.91 -12.49 -15.45
N TYR A 164 16.80 -12.20 -16.39
CA TYR A 164 18.20 -11.93 -16.11
C TYR A 164 18.38 -10.45 -15.77
N LEU A 165 18.87 -10.19 -14.56
CA LEU A 165 19.10 -8.85 -13.99
C LEU A 165 17.86 -7.93 -14.01
N ALA A 166 16.65 -8.48 -14.02
CA ALA A 166 15.39 -7.74 -14.18
C ALA A 166 15.27 -6.97 -15.51
N VAL A 167 16.07 -7.32 -16.53
CA VAL A 167 16.15 -6.57 -17.80
C VAL A 167 15.74 -7.44 -19.00
N THR A 168 16.28 -8.65 -19.11
CA THR A 168 16.07 -9.52 -20.28
C THR A 168 15.44 -10.85 -19.91
N VAL A 169 14.68 -11.45 -20.82
CA VAL A 169 14.01 -12.75 -20.62
C VAL A 169 14.53 -13.78 -21.60
N ALA A 170 14.84 -14.98 -21.11
CA ALA A 170 15.28 -16.09 -21.96
C ALA A 170 14.22 -16.40 -23.04
N GLY A 171 14.65 -16.56 -24.29
CA GLY A 171 13.76 -16.78 -25.43
C GLY A 171 13.22 -15.51 -26.10
N PHE A 172 13.46 -14.32 -25.53
CA PHE A 172 13.02 -13.03 -26.08
C PHE A 172 14.23 -12.14 -26.44
N PRO A 173 14.90 -12.38 -27.58
CA PRO A 173 16.05 -11.58 -27.99
C PRO A 173 15.64 -10.12 -28.25
N ASN A 174 16.49 -9.18 -27.86
CA ASN A 174 16.26 -7.73 -27.97
C ASN A 174 14.98 -7.23 -27.25
N PHE A 175 14.38 -8.05 -26.38
CA PHE A 175 13.34 -7.61 -25.46
C PHE A 175 13.99 -7.13 -24.16
N PHE A 176 13.75 -5.86 -23.83
CA PHE A 176 14.19 -5.22 -22.60
C PHE A 176 12.96 -4.84 -21.79
N GLY A 177 12.63 -5.64 -20.78
CA GLY A 177 11.55 -5.36 -19.85
C GLY A 177 12.01 -4.30 -18.85
N THR A 178 11.45 -3.10 -18.90
CA THR A 178 11.64 -2.13 -17.82
C THR A 178 10.80 -2.58 -16.64
N SER A 179 11.43 -3.08 -15.58
CA SER A 179 10.77 -3.51 -14.35
C SER A 179 10.21 -2.37 -13.49
N THR A 180 9.82 -1.24 -14.10
CA THR A 180 9.37 -0.03 -13.39
C THR A 180 7.87 -0.04 -13.23
N HIS A 181 7.42 -0.41 -12.02
CA HIS A 181 6.19 0.10 -11.40
C HIS A 181 6.54 1.05 -10.28
#